data_AF-A0A8S3HSY0-F1
#
_entry.id   AF-A0A8S3HSY0-F1
#
_cell.length_a   1.000
_cell.length_b   1.000
_cell.length_c   1.000
_cell.angle_alpha   90.00
_cell.angle_beta   90.00
_cell.angle_gamma   90.00
#
_symmetry.space_group_name_H-M   'P 1'
#
loop_
_entity.id
_entity.type
_entity.pdbx_description
1 polymer ?
#
loop_
_entity_poly.entity_id
_entity_poly.type
_entity_poly.pdbx_seq_one_letter_code
_entity_poly.pdbx_strand_id
1 'polypeptide(L)'
;MLKKSFPELELEYRKNCKDFEERFDALVKSADEPILANEFSQAAEIILVIYKSSQVLKVHLSEKVEDKYRDTFVLLLKHLNSFSEKAEPILDKIRLNDDNVKTLNEYMNILRSAKETSTLQDRFSTYAEMLKNGTGTSPNNFRNLNEIYSDFIEKIVKYFDQINIRIKELFEKNGDYALEQIEKLVSDMDTIRKIPEIEGKTSGTYYRTVENVRGYMQQLQKDAEQLLVDMDKKSGSINYSNLARSLSRLKNAEWINRVSPGAYETLMRRITEELIENAQKLEEQLKRLDFHLRHPDNVALAQDIIEKVESMRILERSVPDLE
;
A
#
# COMPACT_ATOMS: atom_id res chain seq x y z
N MET A 1 -57.08 -22.99 -27.52
CA MET A 1 -58.56 -23.04 -27.52
C MET A 1 -59.20 -21.66 -27.63
N LEU A 2 -58.72 -20.62 -26.93
CA LEU A 2 -59.23 -19.23 -27.04
C LEU A 2 -59.31 -18.69 -28.49
N LYS A 3 -58.29 -18.98 -29.31
CA LYS A 3 -58.18 -18.58 -30.73
C LYS A 3 -59.41 -18.82 -31.61
N LYS A 4 -60.15 -19.89 -31.34
CA LYS A 4 -61.27 -20.34 -32.19
C LYS A 4 -62.64 -20.01 -31.58
N SER A 5 -62.69 -19.72 -30.29
CA SER A 5 -63.95 -19.55 -29.55
C SER A 5 -64.17 -18.11 -29.07
N PHE A 6 -63.11 -17.31 -28.88
CA PHE A 6 -63.17 -15.94 -28.36
C PHE A 6 -62.06 -15.05 -28.98
N PRO A 7 -62.16 -14.67 -30.26
CA PRO A 7 -61.13 -13.92 -30.98
C PRO A 7 -60.89 -12.51 -30.41
N GLU A 8 -61.94 -11.85 -29.91
CA GLU A 8 -61.86 -10.51 -29.30
C GLU A 8 -61.06 -10.53 -28.00
N LEU A 9 -61.28 -11.56 -27.15
CA LEU A 9 -60.54 -11.74 -25.90
C LEU A 9 -59.06 -12.07 -26.16
N GLU A 10 -58.76 -12.82 -27.23
CA GLU A 10 -57.37 -13.06 -27.61
C GLU A 10 -56.68 -11.78 -28.09
N LEU A 11 -57.37 -10.94 -28.87
CA LEU A 11 -56.82 -9.66 -29.33
C LEU A 11 -56.49 -8.75 -28.14
N GLU A 12 -57.41 -8.64 -27.18
CA GLU A 12 -57.22 -7.85 -25.96
C GLU A 12 -56.08 -8.41 -25.09
N TYR A 13 -56.01 -9.73 -24.94
CA TYR A 13 -54.92 -10.39 -24.22
C TYR A 13 -53.56 -10.13 -24.89
N ARG A 14 -53.45 -10.23 -26.22
CA ARG A 14 -52.22 -9.93 -26.97
C ARG A 14 -51.79 -8.47 -26.82
N LYS A 15 -52.75 -7.54 -26.85
CA LYS A 15 -52.50 -6.11 -26.63
C LYS A 15 -51.92 -5.87 -25.24
N ASN A 16 -52.55 -6.43 -24.20
CA ASN A 16 -52.05 -6.33 -22.83
C ASN A 16 -50.65 -6.96 -22.68
N CYS A 17 -50.40 -8.12 -23.30
CA CYS A 17 -49.06 -8.72 -23.31
C CYS A 17 -48.00 -7.77 -23.89
N LYS A 18 -48.32 -7.10 -25.01
CA LYS A 18 -47.41 -6.14 -25.63
C LYS A 18 -47.16 -4.92 -24.71
N ASP A 19 -48.22 -4.38 -24.12
CA ASP A 19 -48.11 -3.25 -23.17
C ASP A 19 -47.27 -3.63 -21.94
N PHE A 20 -47.39 -4.88 -21.45
CA PHE A 20 -46.54 -5.40 -20.37
C PHE A 20 -45.09 -5.57 -20.80
N GLU A 21 -44.82 -6.05 -22.01
CA GLU A 21 -43.46 -6.17 -22.56
C GLU A 21 -42.78 -4.80 -22.63
N GLU A 22 -43.48 -3.78 -23.15
CA GLU A 22 -42.96 -2.41 -23.24
C GLU A 22 -42.65 -1.81 -21.86
N ARG A 23 -43.53 -2.04 -20.87
CA ARG A 23 -43.29 -1.59 -19.48
C ARG A 23 -42.15 -2.33 -18.80
N PHE A 24 -42.03 -3.64 -19.05
CA PHE A 24 -40.92 -4.43 -18.53
C PHE A 24 -39.59 -3.96 -19.11
N ASP A 25 -39.55 -3.60 -20.39
CA ASP A 25 -38.36 -3.07 -21.04
C ASP A 25 -37.96 -1.70 -20.51
N ALA A 26 -38.94 -0.85 -20.22
CA ALA A 26 -38.69 0.42 -19.54
C ALA A 26 -38.11 0.20 -18.13
N LEU A 27 -38.65 -0.78 -17.38
CA LEU A 27 -38.15 -1.14 -16.05
C LEU A 27 -36.71 -1.66 -16.11
N VAL A 28 -36.40 -2.55 -17.04
CA VAL A 28 -35.03 -3.06 -17.25
C VAL A 28 -34.06 -1.92 -17.53
N LYS A 29 -34.41 -1.01 -18.44
CA LYS A 29 -33.57 0.17 -18.73
C LYS A 29 -33.41 1.10 -17.53
N SER A 30 -34.43 1.22 -16.69
CA SER A 30 -34.34 2.08 -15.49
C SER A 30 -33.36 1.55 -14.43
N ALA A 31 -32.91 0.29 -14.53
CA ALA A 31 -31.91 -0.27 -13.63
C ALA A 31 -30.49 0.29 -13.89
N ASP A 32 -30.20 0.70 -15.12
CA ASP A 32 -28.84 1.11 -15.54
C ASP A 32 -28.33 2.30 -14.73
N GLU A 33 -29.16 3.33 -14.56
CA GLU A 33 -28.80 4.58 -13.87
C GLU A 33 -28.36 4.34 -12.41
N PRO A 34 -29.18 3.72 -11.53
CA PRO A 34 -28.78 3.49 -10.14
C PRO A 34 -27.61 2.49 -10.01
N ILE A 35 -27.48 1.53 -10.94
CA ILE A 35 -26.30 0.64 -10.98
C ILE A 35 -25.03 1.46 -11.22
N LEU A 36 -25.02 2.29 -12.26
CA LEU A 36 -23.85 3.08 -12.65
C LEU A 36 -23.54 4.22 -11.68
N ALA A 37 -24.56 4.76 -11.00
CA ALA A 37 -24.43 5.76 -9.95
C ALA A 37 -23.99 5.18 -8.60
N ASN A 38 -23.88 3.85 -8.46
CA ASN A 38 -23.57 3.14 -7.21
C ASN A 38 -24.67 3.28 -6.13
N GLU A 39 -25.91 3.51 -6.53
CA GLU A 39 -27.08 3.60 -5.66
C GLU A 39 -27.63 2.19 -5.40
N PHE A 40 -26.84 1.36 -4.70
CA PHE A 40 -27.07 -0.07 -4.61
C PHE A 40 -28.40 -0.49 -3.97
N SER A 41 -28.94 0.31 -3.05
CA SER A 41 -30.26 0.05 -2.47
C SER A 41 -31.37 0.19 -3.51
N GLN A 42 -31.36 1.27 -4.30
CA GLN A 42 -32.32 1.49 -5.38
C GLN A 42 -32.16 0.47 -6.51
N ALA A 43 -30.91 0.16 -6.89
CA ALA A 43 -30.62 -0.88 -7.86
C ALA A 43 -31.18 -2.25 -7.41
N ALA A 44 -31.00 -2.61 -6.13
CA ALA A 44 -31.50 -3.88 -5.58
C ALA A 44 -33.05 -3.97 -5.61
N GLU A 45 -33.75 -2.87 -5.34
CA GLU A 45 -35.21 -2.81 -5.42
C GLU A 45 -35.71 -3.00 -6.86
N ILE A 46 -35.10 -2.30 -7.83
CA ILE A 46 -35.47 -2.44 -9.24
C ILE A 46 -35.20 -3.86 -9.72
N ILE A 47 -34.03 -4.42 -9.41
CA ILE A 47 -33.67 -5.81 -9.75
C ILE A 47 -34.65 -6.81 -9.13
N LEU A 48 -35.15 -6.56 -7.91
CA LEU A 48 -36.17 -7.39 -7.29
C LEU A 48 -37.49 -7.37 -8.06
N VAL A 49 -37.93 -6.19 -8.51
CA VAL A 49 -39.16 -6.05 -9.31
C VAL A 49 -38.99 -6.72 -10.67
N ILE A 50 -37.84 -6.56 -11.32
CA ILE A 50 -37.50 -7.24 -12.59
C ILE A 50 -37.56 -8.76 -12.38
N TYR A 51 -36.94 -9.29 -11.34
CA TYR A 51 -36.96 -10.72 -11.02
C TYR A 51 -38.38 -11.25 -10.81
N LYS A 52 -39.17 -10.60 -9.95
CA LYS A 52 -40.56 -11.02 -9.68
C LYS A 52 -41.41 -10.99 -10.95
N SER A 53 -41.24 -9.93 -11.75
CA SER A 53 -41.97 -9.78 -13.01
C SER A 53 -41.55 -10.84 -14.03
N SER A 54 -40.26 -11.18 -14.13
CA SER A 54 -39.78 -12.20 -15.07
C SER A 54 -40.32 -13.60 -14.73
N GLN A 55 -40.41 -13.95 -13.45
CA GLN A 55 -40.99 -15.24 -13.03
C GLN A 55 -42.46 -15.40 -13.43
N VAL A 56 -43.23 -14.31 -13.41
CA VAL A 56 -44.65 -14.31 -13.79
C VAL A 56 -44.80 -14.23 -15.31
N LEU A 57 -44.11 -13.29 -15.95
CA LEU A 57 -44.31 -12.96 -17.36
C LEU A 57 -43.71 -14.00 -18.33
N LYS A 58 -42.75 -14.83 -17.89
CA LYS A 58 -42.12 -15.84 -18.78
C LYS A 58 -43.11 -16.79 -19.44
N VAL A 59 -44.21 -17.13 -18.74
CA VAL A 59 -45.27 -18.02 -19.26
C VAL A 59 -46.10 -17.34 -20.35
N HIS A 60 -46.08 -16.00 -20.40
CA HIS A 60 -46.95 -15.18 -21.25
C HIS A 60 -46.19 -14.48 -22.40
N LEU A 61 -44.92 -14.11 -22.19
CA LEU A 61 -44.12 -13.27 -23.09
C LEU A 61 -42.85 -13.94 -23.65
N SER A 62 -42.59 -15.22 -23.30
CA SER A 62 -41.40 -16.03 -23.60
C SER A 62 -40.23 -15.93 -22.59
N GLU A 63 -39.27 -16.85 -22.72
CA GLU A 63 -38.04 -16.92 -21.90
C GLU A 63 -37.15 -15.66 -22.02
N LYS A 64 -37.34 -14.83 -23.06
CA LYS A 64 -36.60 -13.57 -23.25
C LYS A 64 -36.71 -12.61 -22.07
N VAL A 65 -37.78 -12.69 -21.28
CA VAL A 65 -37.96 -11.87 -20.07
C VAL A 65 -37.01 -12.30 -18.96
N GLU A 66 -36.69 -13.59 -18.88
CA GLU A 66 -35.70 -14.13 -17.94
C GLU A 66 -34.26 -13.78 -18.38
N ASP A 67 -33.99 -13.76 -19.68
CA ASP A 67 -32.73 -13.28 -20.23
C ASP A 67 -32.46 -11.81 -19.88
N LYS A 68 -33.47 -10.94 -20.01
CA LYS A 68 -33.35 -9.53 -19.63
C LYS A 68 -33.03 -9.32 -18.13
N TYR A 69 -33.60 -10.15 -17.26
CA TYR A 69 -33.21 -10.16 -15.84
C TYR A 69 -31.74 -10.57 -15.66
N ARG A 70 -31.32 -11.65 -16.35
CA ARG A 70 -29.94 -12.13 -16.33
C ARG A 70 -28.97 -11.05 -16.81
N ASP A 71 -29.28 -10.39 -17.91
CA ASP A 71 -28.46 -9.32 -18.50
C ASP A 71 -28.32 -8.12 -17.56
N THR A 72 -29.41 -7.73 -16.88
CA THR A 72 -29.37 -6.68 -15.84
C THR A 72 -28.42 -7.06 -14.71
N PHE A 73 -28.47 -8.33 -14.28
CA PHE A 73 -27.59 -8.83 -13.23
C PHE A 73 -26.12 -8.90 -13.68
N VAL A 74 -25.88 -9.31 -14.93
CA VAL A 74 -24.55 -9.32 -15.56
C VAL A 74 -23.99 -7.90 -15.67
N LEU A 75 -24.81 -6.90 -15.97
CA LEU A 75 -24.40 -5.49 -15.96
C LEU A 75 -23.90 -5.05 -14.58
N LEU A 76 -24.66 -5.33 -13.52
CA LEU A 76 -24.25 -5.04 -12.14
C LEU A 76 -22.93 -5.74 -11.77
N LEU A 77 -22.81 -7.03 -12.09
CA LEU A 77 -21.58 -7.79 -11.85
C LEU A 77 -20.39 -7.19 -12.58
N LYS A 78 -20.56 -6.83 -13.85
CA LYS A 78 -19.50 -6.22 -14.67
C LYS A 78 -19.09 -4.85 -14.11
N HIS A 79 -20.06 -4.04 -13.70
CA HIS A 79 -19.81 -2.73 -13.09
C HIS A 79 -18.97 -2.87 -11.81
N LEU A 80 -19.35 -3.78 -10.91
CA LEU A 80 -18.61 -4.03 -9.67
C LEU A 80 -17.20 -4.60 -9.93
N ASN A 81 -17.07 -5.58 -10.83
CA ASN A 81 -15.76 -6.13 -11.20
C ASN A 81 -14.86 -5.06 -11.85
N SER A 82 -15.44 -4.08 -12.55
CA SER A 82 -14.66 -3.02 -13.19
C SER A 82 -13.82 -2.21 -12.20
N PHE A 83 -14.21 -2.11 -10.92
CA PHE A 83 -13.39 -1.44 -9.90
C PHE A 83 -12.11 -2.23 -9.59
N SER A 84 -12.18 -3.57 -9.58
CA SER A 84 -11.00 -4.43 -9.45
C SER A 84 -10.09 -4.35 -10.67
N GLU A 85 -10.66 -4.28 -11.88
CA GLU A 85 -9.91 -4.10 -13.13
C GLU A 85 -9.25 -2.71 -13.20
N LYS A 86 -9.97 -1.65 -12.85
CA LYS A 86 -9.46 -0.26 -12.82
C LYS A 86 -8.36 -0.04 -11.77
N ALA A 87 -8.30 -0.87 -10.74
CA ALA A 87 -7.23 -0.80 -9.74
C ALA A 87 -5.90 -1.34 -10.26
N GLU A 88 -5.90 -2.30 -11.19
CA GLU A 88 -4.67 -2.92 -11.73
C GLU A 88 -3.66 -1.91 -12.27
N PRO A 89 -4.00 -0.98 -13.19
CA PRO A 89 -3.04 -0.02 -13.71
C PRO A 89 -2.54 0.98 -12.65
N ILE A 90 -3.27 1.14 -11.54
CA ILE A 90 -2.80 1.93 -10.39
C ILE A 90 -1.76 1.13 -9.62
N LEU A 91 -2.03 -0.15 -9.34
CA LEU A 91 -1.17 -1.05 -8.58
C LEU A 91 0.05 -1.53 -9.38
N ASP A 92 0.06 -1.42 -10.70
CA ASP A 92 1.25 -1.71 -11.52
C ASP A 92 2.33 -0.62 -11.40
N LYS A 93 1.98 0.56 -10.85
CA LYS A 93 2.94 1.65 -10.68
C LYS A 93 3.98 1.30 -9.62
N ILE A 94 5.22 1.73 -9.87
CA ILE A 94 6.30 1.56 -8.88
C ILE A 94 5.98 2.31 -7.57
N ARG A 95 5.31 3.46 -7.69
CA ARG A 95 4.97 4.38 -6.60
C ARG A 95 3.53 4.83 -6.72
N LEU A 96 2.86 4.97 -5.58
CA LEU A 96 1.53 5.57 -5.52
C LEU A 96 1.65 7.00 -5.00
N ASN A 97 0.93 7.92 -5.65
CA ASN A 97 0.71 9.25 -5.11
C ASN A 97 -0.60 9.29 -4.31
N ASP A 98 -0.84 10.41 -3.61
CA ASP A 98 -2.03 10.57 -2.77
C ASP A 98 -3.33 10.40 -3.56
N ASP A 99 -3.39 10.89 -4.80
CA ASP A 99 -4.55 10.72 -5.68
C ASP A 99 -4.82 9.25 -6.00
N ASN A 100 -3.78 8.44 -6.18
CA ASN A 100 -3.90 7.02 -6.43
C ASN A 100 -4.44 6.29 -5.20
N VAL A 101 -3.94 6.60 -4.01
CA VAL A 101 -4.44 6.00 -2.77
C VAL A 101 -5.89 6.43 -2.50
N LYS A 102 -6.21 7.71 -2.73
CA LYS A 102 -7.58 8.22 -2.62
C LYS A 102 -8.53 7.49 -3.57
N THR A 103 -8.13 7.29 -4.83
CA THR A 103 -8.92 6.56 -5.83
C THR A 103 -9.16 5.10 -5.39
N LEU A 104 -8.13 4.41 -4.90
CA LEU A 104 -8.27 3.04 -4.38
C LEU A 104 -9.23 2.97 -3.19
N ASN A 105 -9.17 3.95 -2.29
CA ASN A 105 -10.09 4.05 -1.16
C ASN A 105 -11.53 4.32 -1.61
N GLU A 106 -11.74 5.17 -2.61
CA GLU A 106 -13.07 5.42 -3.21
C GLU A 106 -13.65 4.14 -3.81
N TYR A 107 -12.88 3.40 -4.61
CA TYR A 107 -13.29 2.10 -5.16
C TYR A 107 -13.62 1.09 -4.06
N MET A 108 -12.81 1.03 -3.00
CA MET A 108 -13.07 0.17 -1.85
C MET A 108 -14.37 0.52 -1.15
N ASN A 109 -14.63 1.82 -0.91
CA ASN A 109 -15.86 2.28 -0.26
C ASN A 109 -17.11 1.92 -1.10
N ILE A 110 -17.03 2.04 -2.43
CA ILE A 110 -18.11 1.62 -3.34
C ILE A 110 -18.38 0.12 -3.20
N LEU A 111 -17.34 -0.71 -3.31
CA LEU A 111 -17.50 -2.17 -3.18
C LEU A 111 -17.98 -2.58 -1.78
N ARG A 112 -17.55 -1.87 -0.72
CA ARG A 112 -18.03 -2.06 0.65
C ARG A 112 -19.52 -1.74 0.75
N SER A 113 -19.96 -0.60 0.21
CA SER A 113 -21.36 -0.21 0.18
C SER A 113 -22.23 -1.25 -0.52
N ALA A 114 -21.78 -1.78 -1.66
CA ALA A 114 -22.47 -2.88 -2.34
C ALA A 114 -22.56 -4.13 -1.44
N LYS A 115 -21.45 -4.51 -0.80
CA LYS A 115 -21.37 -5.67 0.09
C LYS A 115 -22.26 -5.53 1.33
N GLU A 116 -22.36 -4.33 1.91
CA GLU A 116 -23.14 -4.06 3.12
C GLU A 116 -24.64 -3.88 2.84
N THR A 117 -25.03 -3.69 1.58
CA THR A 117 -26.44 -3.62 1.18
C THR A 117 -27.07 -5.01 1.23
N SER A 118 -27.79 -5.29 2.33
CA SER A 118 -28.41 -6.61 2.59
C SER A 118 -29.37 -7.07 1.48
N THR A 119 -30.19 -6.15 0.96
CA THR A 119 -31.12 -6.44 -0.15
C THR A 119 -30.37 -6.88 -1.41
N LEU A 120 -29.20 -6.31 -1.67
CA LEU A 120 -28.36 -6.69 -2.80
C LEU A 120 -27.71 -8.06 -2.58
N GLN A 121 -27.21 -8.35 -1.37
CA GLN A 121 -26.71 -9.67 -1.02
C GLN A 121 -27.76 -10.76 -1.26
N ASP A 122 -29.01 -10.52 -0.87
CA ASP A 122 -30.12 -11.44 -1.12
C ASP A 122 -30.37 -11.65 -2.63
N ARG A 123 -30.22 -10.60 -3.44
CA ARG A 123 -30.34 -10.71 -4.91
C ARG A 123 -29.22 -11.56 -5.50
N PHE A 124 -27.98 -11.39 -5.04
CA PHE A 124 -26.85 -12.24 -5.43
C PHE A 124 -27.06 -13.70 -5.07
N SER A 125 -27.55 -14.00 -3.87
CA SER A 125 -27.88 -15.36 -3.46
C SER A 125 -28.98 -15.97 -4.34
N THR A 126 -30.06 -15.22 -4.58
CA THR A 126 -31.17 -15.66 -5.45
C THR A 126 -30.67 -15.97 -6.86
N TYR A 127 -29.86 -15.08 -7.44
CA TYR A 127 -29.32 -15.27 -8.79
C TYR A 127 -28.35 -16.47 -8.86
N ALA A 128 -27.52 -16.66 -7.85
CA ALA A 128 -26.63 -17.82 -7.76
C ALA A 128 -27.40 -19.15 -7.71
N GLU A 129 -28.52 -19.21 -6.97
CA GLU A 129 -29.41 -20.38 -6.94
C GLU A 129 -30.06 -20.65 -8.31
N MET A 130 -30.49 -19.59 -9.00
CA MET A 130 -31.01 -19.72 -10.37
C MET A 130 -29.99 -20.30 -11.34
N LEU A 131 -28.73 -19.85 -11.26
CA LEU A 131 -27.64 -20.40 -12.08
C LEU A 131 -27.37 -21.88 -11.79
N LYS A 132 -27.51 -22.33 -10.53
CA LYS A 132 -27.34 -23.74 -10.15
C LYS A 132 -28.47 -24.64 -10.68
N ASN A 133 -29.69 -24.10 -10.78
CA ASN A 133 -30.89 -24.85 -11.14
C ASN A 133 -31.19 -24.84 -12.66
N GLY A 134 -30.53 -24.01 -13.46
CA GLY A 134 -30.72 -23.91 -14.91
C GLY A 134 -29.78 -24.79 -15.74
N THR A 135 -30.25 -25.30 -16.89
CA THR A 135 -29.50 -26.16 -17.84
C THR A 135 -28.61 -25.38 -18.83
N GLY A 136 -28.30 -24.11 -18.58
CA GLY A 136 -27.64 -23.22 -19.54
C GLY A 136 -26.39 -22.55 -18.99
N THR A 137 -25.25 -22.94 -19.55
CA THR A 137 -23.86 -22.42 -19.41
C THR A 137 -23.25 -22.40 -18.00
N SER A 138 -22.08 -23.03 -17.91
CA SER A 138 -21.33 -23.34 -16.69
C SER A 138 -21.13 -22.12 -15.76
N PRO A 139 -21.12 -22.31 -14.43
CA PRO A 139 -21.01 -21.25 -13.43
C PRO A 139 -19.60 -20.65 -13.30
N ASN A 140 -18.70 -20.88 -14.26
CA ASN A 140 -17.25 -20.83 -14.01
C ASN A 140 -16.72 -19.45 -13.61
N ASN A 141 -17.47 -18.37 -13.85
CA ASN A 141 -17.03 -17.00 -13.55
C ASN A 141 -18.02 -16.18 -12.70
N PHE A 142 -19.08 -16.79 -12.12
CA PHE A 142 -19.92 -16.03 -11.18
C PHE A 142 -19.14 -15.79 -9.90
N ARG A 143 -18.86 -14.51 -9.60
CA ARG A 143 -18.29 -14.07 -8.34
C ARG A 143 -19.36 -13.40 -7.49
N ASN A 144 -19.50 -13.82 -6.24
CA ASN A 144 -20.37 -13.11 -5.30
C ASN A 144 -19.72 -11.81 -4.80
N LEU A 145 -20.50 -10.95 -4.13
CA LEU A 145 -19.99 -9.66 -3.62
C LEU A 145 -18.81 -9.79 -2.67
N ASN A 146 -18.80 -10.83 -1.83
CA ASN A 146 -17.70 -11.06 -0.89
C ASN A 146 -16.42 -11.45 -1.63
N GLU A 147 -16.52 -12.24 -2.69
CA GLU A 147 -15.39 -12.63 -3.54
C GLU A 147 -14.84 -11.43 -4.31
N ILE A 148 -15.69 -10.60 -4.92
CA ILE A 148 -15.26 -9.37 -5.60
C ILE A 148 -14.55 -8.43 -4.63
N TYR A 149 -15.14 -8.23 -3.45
CA TYR A 149 -14.55 -7.37 -2.41
C TYR A 149 -13.22 -7.91 -1.88
N SER A 150 -13.13 -9.23 -1.66
CA SER A 150 -11.92 -9.86 -1.15
C SER A 150 -10.79 -9.86 -2.19
N ASP A 151 -11.10 -10.12 -3.46
CA ASP A 151 -10.17 -10.03 -4.59
C ASP A 151 -9.56 -8.63 -4.70
N PHE A 152 -10.39 -7.59 -4.58
CA PHE A 152 -9.92 -6.20 -4.56
C PHE A 152 -8.94 -5.93 -3.41
N ILE A 153 -9.27 -6.37 -2.20
CA ILE A 153 -8.39 -6.22 -1.03
C ILE A 153 -7.08 -7.00 -1.22
N GLU A 154 -7.16 -8.23 -1.71
CA GLU A 154 -5.98 -9.08 -1.93
C GLU A 154 -5.01 -8.46 -2.95
N LYS A 155 -5.52 -7.80 -3.99
CA LYS A 155 -4.67 -7.06 -4.93
C LYS A 155 -3.88 -5.94 -4.26
N ILE A 156 -4.52 -5.16 -3.38
CA ILE A 156 -3.84 -4.08 -2.64
C ILE A 156 -2.81 -4.66 -1.66
N VAL A 157 -3.17 -5.74 -0.93
CA VAL A 157 -2.24 -6.42 -0.02
C VAL A 157 -1.04 -6.98 -0.78
N LYS A 158 -1.25 -7.58 -1.95
CA LYS A 158 -0.18 -8.09 -2.79
C LYS A 158 0.77 -6.98 -3.25
N TYR A 159 0.24 -5.81 -3.63
CA TYR A 159 1.05 -4.64 -3.94
C TYR A 159 1.87 -4.17 -2.73
N PHE A 160 1.25 -4.14 -1.55
CA PHE A 160 1.91 -3.82 -0.29
C PHE A 160 3.09 -4.77 -0.01
N ASP A 161 2.89 -6.07 -0.20
CA ASP A 161 3.94 -7.07 -0.04
C ASP A 161 5.06 -6.92 -1.10
N GLN A 162 4.72 -6.51 -2.33
CA GLN A 162 5.72 -6.19 -3.35
C GLN A 162 6.60 -5.01 -2.94
N ILE A 163 6.05 -3.99 -2.27
CA ILE A 163 6.86 -2.90 -1.71
C ILE A 163 7.86 -3.45 -0.68
N ASN A 164 7.41 -4.31 0.23
CA ASN A 164 8.29 -4.94 1.21
C ASN A 164 9.41 -5.78 0.56
N ILE A 165 9.11 -6.52 -0.52
CA ILE A 165 10.12 -7.26 -1.29
C ILE A 165 11.15 -6.28 -1.89
N ARG A 166 10.71 -5.18 -2.52
CA ARG A 166 11.61 -4.16 -3.07
C ARG A 166 12.52 -3.54 -2.01
N ILE A 167 12.00 -3.27 -0.82
CA ILE A 167 12.80 -2.76 0.31
C ILE A 167 13.90 -3.75 0.69
N LYS A 168 13.58 -5.05 0.78
CA LYS A 168 14.58 -6.09 1.08
C LYS A 168 15.67 -6.15 0.00
N GLU A 169 15.28 -6.13 -1.27
CA GLU A 169 16.23 -6.14 -2.38
C GLU A 169 17.13 -4.89 -2.38
N LEU A 170 16.60 -3.73 -2.00
CA LEU A 170 17.37 -2.49 -1.86
C LEU A 170 18.43 -2.60 -0.76
N PHE A 171 18.09 -3.21 0.39
CA PHE A 171 19.05 -3.49 1.45
C PHE A 171 20.17 -4.45 1.00
N GLU A 172 19.85 -5.46 0.18
CA GLU A 172 20.82 -6.44 -0.29
C GLU A 172 21.76 -5.89 -1.37
N LYS A 173 21.27 -5.02 -2.27
CA LYS A 173 21.98 -4.65 -3.51
C LYS A 173 22.66 -3.29 -3.49
N ASN A 174 22.07 -2.29 -2.84
CA ASN A 174 22.41 -0.88 -3.10
C ASN A 174 23.09 -0.14 -1.93
N GLY A 175 23.37 -0.84 -0.82
CA GLY A 175 24.04 -0.25 0.34
C GLY A 175 23.39 1.07 0.76
N ASP A 176 24.17 2.14 0.87
CA ASP A 176 23.70 3.40 1.49
C ASP A 176 22.83 4.29 0.58
N TYR A 177 22.90 4.13 -0.75
CA TYR A 177 22.00 4.83 -1.68
C TYR A 177 20.56 4.28 -1.64
N ALA A 178 20.35 3.18 -0.93
CA ALA A 178 19.04 2.57 -0.74
C ALA A 178 18.15 3.38 0.22
N LEU A 179 18.72 4.12 1.18
CA LEU A 179 17.97 4.67 2.32
C LEU A 179 16.91 5.72 1.90
N GLU A 180 17.22 6.60 0.94
CA GLU A 180 16.23 7.54 0.41
C GLU A 180 15.10 6.83 -0.36
N GLN A 181 15.42 5.76 -1.08
CA GLN A 181 14.41 4.99 -1.79
C GLN A 181 13.53 4.20 -0.82
N ILE A 182 14.14 3.65 0.24
CA ILE A 182 13.47 2.95 1.32
C ILE A 182 12.55 3.90 2.09
N GLU A 183 12.98 5.13 2.42
CA GLU A 183 12.11 6.16 3.03
C GLU A 183 10.80 6.27 2.27
N LYS A 184 10.94 6.49 0.97
CA LYS A 184 9.80 6.78 0.13
C LYS A 184 8.90 5.54 -0.05
N LEU A 185 9.46 4.33 -0.09
CA LEU A 185 8.69 3.08 -0.13
C LEU A 185 7.96 2.81 1.21
N VAL A 186 8.61 3.07 2.34
CA VAL A 186 7.98 2.97 3.67
C VAL A 186 6.86 4.00 3.81
N SER A 187 7.02 5.21 3.26
CA SER A 187 5.96 6.21 3.20
C SER A 187 4.75 5.74 2.37
N ASP A 188 4.98 5.09 1.22
CA ASP A 188 3.89 4.50 0.43
C ASP A 188 3.16 3.43 1.24
N MET A 189 3.88 2.55 1.95
CA MET A 189 3.27 1.56 2.85
C MET A 189 2.43 2.23 3.94
N ASP A 190 2.95 3.27 4.61
CA ASP A 190 2.20 3.99 5.65
C ASP A 190 0.93 4.66 5.09
N THR A 191 0.97 5.11 3.85
CA THR A 191 -0.19 5.74 3.21
C THR A 191 -1.24 4.70 2.82
N ILE A 192 -0.83 3.56 2.26
CA ILE A 192 -1.73 2.46 1.88
C ILE A 192 -2.37 1.81 3.11
N ARG A 193 -1.60 1.57 4.19
CA ARG A 193 -2.12 0.89 5.38
C ARG A 193 -3.19 1.71 6.11
N LYS A 194 -3.26 3.02 5.90
CA LYS A 194 -4.28 3.90 6.50
C LYS A 194 -5.67 3.69 5.89
N ILE A 195 -5.78 2.92 4.79
CA ILE A 195 -7.07 2.44 4.30
C ILE A 195 -7.62 1.42 5.33
N PRO A 196 -8.82 1.64 5.91
CA PRO A 196 -9.28 0.90 7.09
C PRO A 196 -9.24 -0.63 6.97
N GLU A 197 -9.62 -1.19 5.82
CA GLU A 197 -9.66 -2.65 5.62
C GLU A 197 -8.33 -3.26 5.20
N ILE A 198 -7.37 -2.40 4.87
CA ILE A 198 -5.99 -2.80 4.57
C ILE A 198 -5.15 -2.80 5.84
N GLU A 199 -5.43 -1.89 6.80
CA GLU A 199 -4.66 -1.74 8.03
C GLU A 199 -4.44 -3.07 8.75
N GLY A 200 -5.53 -3.78 9.08
CA GLY A 200 -5.47 -5.04 9.81
C GLY A 200 -4.71 -6.14 9.08
N LYS A 201 -4.75 -6.15 7.75
CA LYS A 201 -4.08 -7.17 6.91
C LYS A 201 -2.60 -6.88 6.69
N THR A 202 -2.19 -5.62 6.77
CA THR A 202 -0.83 -5.18 6.42
C THR A 202 0.01 -4.75 7.61
N SER A 203 -0.59 -4.49 8.78
CA SER A 203 0.09 -4.04 9.99
C SER A 203 1.29 -4.90 10.37
N GLY A 204 1.14 -6.23 10.37
CA GLY A 204 2.24 -7.13 10.73
C GLY A 204 3.43 -7.04 9.76
N THR A 205 3.16 -6.92 8.46
CA THR A 205 4.20 -6.71 7.44
C THR A 205 4.84 -5.34 7.63
N TYR A 206 4.04 -4.28 7.79
CA TYR A 206 4.52 -2.91 8.00
C TYR A 206 5.51 -2.80 9.17
N TYR A 207 5.09 -3.20 10.37
CA TYR A 207 5.93 -3.07 11.56
C TYR A 207 7.19 -3.92 11.47
N ARG A 208 7.11 -5.11 10.85
CA ARG A 208 8.30 -5.92 10.57
C ARG A 208 9.26 -5.21 9.60
N THR A 209 8.74 -4.56 8.57
CA THR A 209 9.56 -3.76 7.64
C THR A 209 10.22 -2.60 8.37
N VAL A 210 9.49 -1.86 9.21
CA VAL A 210 10.05 -0.78 10.04
C VAL A 210 11.15 -1.30 10.97
N GLU A 211 10.92 -2.42 11.66
CA GLU A 211 11.92 -3.03 12.55
C GLU A 211 13.15 -3.52 11.79
N ASN A 212 12.99 -4.05 10.57
CA ASN A 212 14.14 -4.42 9.72
C ASN A 212 14.97 -3.18 9.33
N VAL A 213 14.31 -2.08 8.96
CA VAL A 213 14.97 -0.80 8.65
C VAL A 213 15.72 -0.29 9.88
N ARG A 214 15.11 -0.38 11.06
CA ARG A 214 15.74 -0.04 12.34
C ARG A 214 16.95 -0.93 12.65
N GLY A 215 16.86 -2.23 12.40
CA GLY A 215 17.97 -3.17 12.57
C GLY A 215 19.16 -2.82 11.67
N TYR A 216 18.90 -2.44 10.42
CA TYR A 216 19.94 -1.94 9.52
C TYR A 216 20.63 -0.68 10.05
N MET A 217 19.87 0.25 10.64
CA MET A 217 20.43 1.43 11.28
C MET A 217 21.30 1.11 12.49
N GLN A 218 20.90 0.15 13.31
CA GLN A 218 21.73 -0.32 14.43
C GLN A 218 23.02 -0.97 13.93
N GLN A 219 23.02 -1.57 12.75
CA GLN A 219 24.25 -2.08 12.14
C GLN A 219 25.14 -0.93 11.67
N LEU A 220 24.59 0.09 10.97
CA LEU A 220 25.34 1.29 10.61
C LEU A 220 25.92 2.02 11.83
N GLN A 221 25.18 2.04 12.94
CA GLN A 221 25.66 2.51 14.24
C GLN A 221 26.88 1.73 14.70
N LYS A 222 26.79 0.39 14.77
CA LYS A 222 27.91 -0.46 15.20
C LYS A 222 29.13 -0.28 14.32
N ASP A 223 28.93 -0.12 13.01
CA ASP A 223 30.02 0.11 12.06
C ASP A 223 30.68 1.48 12.32
N ALA A 224 29.89 2.52 12.64
CA ALA A 224 30.43 3.81 13.04
C ALA A 224 31.16 3.74 14.39
N GLU A 225 30.57 3.12 15.42
CA GLU A 225 31.19 2.93 16.74
C GLU A 225 32.48 2.10 16.65
N GLN A 226 32.52 1.06 15.81
CA GLN A 226 33.73 0.28 15.59
C GLN A 226 34.83 1.11 14.94
N LEU A 227 34.49 1.94 13.96
CA LEU A 227 35.44 2.92 13.39
C LEU A 227 35.96 3.87 14.47
N LEU A 228 35.13 4.26 15.46
CA LEU A 228 35.56 5.07 16.61
C LEU A 228 36.52 4.31 17.54
N VAL A 229 36.22 3.07 17.92
CA VAL A 229 37.08 2.24 18.76
C VAL A 229 38.42 1.92 18.09
N ASP A 230 38.41 1.70 16.77
CA ASP A 230 39.63 1.50 16.00
C ASP A 230 40.51 2.75 15.97
N MET A 231 39.97 3.95 16.24
CA MET A 231 40.77 5.17 16.45
C MET A 231 41.59 5.14 17.74
N ASP A 232 41.05 4.55 18.81
CA ASP A 232 41.71 4.49 20.13
C ASP A 232 42.89 3.48 20.15
N LYS A 233 42.90 2.52 19.21
CA LYS A 233 43.94 1.49 19.10
C LYS A 233 45.10 1.96 18.19
N LYS A 234 46.05 2.65 18.82
CA LYS A 234 47.45 3.00 18.48
C LYS A 234 48.25 2.42 17.27
N SER A 235 47.69 1.88 16.18
CA SER A 235 48.51 1.32 15.08
C SER A 235 48.05 1.56 13.65
N GLY A 236 47.05 2.41 13.39
CA GLY A 236 46.64 2.74 12.01
C GLY A 236 46.40 4.23 11.81
N SER A 237 46.78 4.76 10.64
CA SER A 237 46.35 6.08 10.19
C SER A 237 44.81 6.12 10.18
N ILE A 238 44.22 7.02 10.97
CA ILE A 238 42.77 7.14 11.07
C ILE A 238 42.22 7.61 9.73
N ASN A 239 41.29 6.86 9.16
CA ASN A 239 40.62 7.26 7.93
C ASN A 239 39.37 8.08 8.26
N TYR A 240 39.56 9.34 8.67
CA TYR A 240 38.47 10.28 8.96
C TYR A 240 37.54 10.51 7.77
N SER A 241 38.02 10.28 6.53
CA SER A 241 37.17 10.33 5.34
C SER A 241 36.13 9.20 5.29
N ASN A 242 36.48 8.00 5.79
CA ASN A 242 35.55 6.89 5.91
C ASN A 242 34.52 7.15 7.01
N LEU A 243 34.95 7.69 8.15
CA LEU A 243 34.03 8.07 9.23
C LEU A 243 33.07 9.17 8.77
N ALA A 244 33.56 10.23 8.12
CA ALA A 244 32.72 11.28 7.54
C ALA A 244 31.67 10.71 6.58
N ARG A 245 32.05 9.72 5.76
CA ARG A 245 31.14 9.00 4.88
C ARG A 245 30.08 8.23 5.69
N SER A 246 30.47 7.48 6.72
CA SER A 246 29.54 6.78 7.63
C SER A 246 28.55 7.73 8.31
N LEU A 247 29.00 8.88 8.80
CA LEU A 247 28.14 9.90 9.41
C LEU A 247 27.17 10.51 8.39
N SER A 248 27.65 10.79 7.17
CA SER A 248 26.78 11.28 6.09
C SER A 248 25.69 10.27 5.74
N ARG A 249 25.99 8.97 5.79
CA ARG A 249 25.00 7.90 5.55
C ARG A 249 23.97 7.83 6.67
N LEU A 250 24.41 7.93 7.93
CA LEU A 250 23.52 8.01 9.08
C LEU A 250 22.58 9.22 8.96
N LYS A 251 23.08 10.38 8.54
CA LYS A 251 22.26 11.58 8.31
C LYS A 251 21.16 11.35 7.27
N ASN A 252 21.42 10.60 6.21
CA ASN A 252 20.40 10.24 5.21
C ASN A 252 19.30 9.32 5.77
N ALA A 253 19.44 8.83 7.00
CA ALA A 253 18.46 8.01 7.69
C ALA A 253 17.68 8.76 8.77
N GLU A 254 17.87 10.07 8.92
CA GLU A 254 17.18 10.93 9.89
C GLU A 254 15.64 10.78 9.81
N TRP A 255 15.11 10.54 8.61
CA TRP A 255 13.68 10.35 8.36
C TRP A 255 13.06 9.23 9.20
N ILE A 256 13.85 8.25 9.66
CA ILE A 256 13.38 7.14 10.50
C ILE A 256 12.77 7.65 11.81
N ASN A 257 13.17 8.81 12.32
CA ASN A 257 12.54 9.40 13.50
C ASN A 257 11.07 9.76 13.30
N ARG A 258 10.64 9.98 12.06
CA ARG A 258 9.21 10.16 11.75
C ARG A 258 8.41 8.86 11.96
N VAL A 259 9.07 7.72 11.82
CA VAL A 259 8.46 6.37 11.89
C VAL A 259 8.72 5.71 13.26
N SER A 260 9.86 5.99 13.88
CA SER A 260 10.30 5.49 15.19
C SER A 260 11.03 6.61 15.94
N PRO A 261 10.29 7.49 16.66
CA PRO A 261 10.85 8.67 17.33
C PRO A 261 11.97 8.33 18.32
N GLY A 262 13.02 9.14 18.34
CA GLY A 262 14.11 9.06 19.32
C GLY A 262 15.25 8.10 18.96
N ALA A 263 15.08 7.26 17.94
CA ALA A 263 16.07 6.26 17.58
C ALA A 263 17.34 6.90 16.95
N TYR A 264 17.16 7.81 16.00
CA TYR A 264 18.28 8.50 15.35
C TYR A 264 18.87 9.61 16.23
N GLU A 265 18.08 10.35 17.02
CA GLU A 265 18.66 11.37 17.93
C GLU A 265 19.56 10.74 18.99
N THR A 266 19.12 9.63 19.58
CA THR A 266 19.91 8.91 20.58
C THR A 266 21.23 8.42 19.99
N LEU A 267 21.19 7.91 18.77
CA LEU A 267 22.35 7.46 18.02
C LEU A 267 23.33 8.60 17.73
N MET A 268 22.85 9.68 17.09
CA MET A 268 23.70 10.81 16.72
C MET A 268 24.34 11.49 17.92
N ARG A 269 23.58 11.62 19.03
CA ARG A 269 24.10 12.18 20.28
C ARG A 269 25.29 11.35 20.79
N ARG A 270 25.15 10.03 20.86
CA ARG A 270 26.21 9.15 21.36
C ARG A 270 27.49 9.25 20.51
N ILE A 271 27.35 9.21 19.19
CA ILE A 271 28.48 9.36 18.26
C ILE A 271 29.17 10.72 18.45
N THR A 272 28.38 11.78 18.64
CA THR A 272 28.89 13.14 18.88
C THR A 272 29.67 13.21 20.18
N GLU A 273 29.13 12.66 21.27
CA GLU A 273 29.79 12.59 22.58
C GLU A 273 31.14 11.85 22.49
N GLU A 274 31.19 10.69 21.82
CA GLU A 274 32.42 9.90 21.64
C GLU A 274 33.48 10.65 20.79
N LEU A 275 33.06 11.41 19.78
CA LEU A 275 33.95 12.23 18.96
C LEU A 275 34.54 13.41 19.72
N ILE A 276 33.72 14.09 20.53
CA ILE A 276 34.17 15.19 21.40
C ILE A 276 35.16 14.67 22.44
N GLU A 277 34.86 13.53 23.08
CA GLU A 277 35.75 12.92 24.06
C GLU A 277 37.12 12.56 23.44
N ASN A 278 37.13 12.05 22.21
CA ASN A 278 38.37 11.76 21.48
C ASN A 278 39.18 13.03 21.17
N ALA A 279 38.53 14.11 20.72
CA ALA A 279 39.19 15.39 20.48
C ALA A 279 39.84 15.94 21.76
N GLN A 280 39.12 15.87 22.89
CA GLN A 280 39.62 16.28 24.20
C GLN A 280 40.83 15.43 24.65
N LYS A 281 40.79 14.11 24.42
CA LYS A 281 41.93 13.22 24.72
C LYS A 281 43.17 13.59 23.91
N LEU A 282 43.03 13.93 22.62
CA LEU A 282 44.14 14.37 21.78
C LEU A 282 44.71 15.72 22.26
N GLU A 283 43.85 16.67 22.63
CA GLU A 283 44.27 17.96 23.18
C GLU A 283 45.02 17.79 24.50
N GLU A 284 44.52 16.95 25.41
CA GLU A 284 45.21 16.65 26.66
C GLU A 284 46.55 15.95 26.44
N GLN A 285 46.64 15.02 25.49
CA GLN A 285 47.91 14.39 25.12
C GLN A 285 48.93 15.43 24.65
N LEU A 286 48.51 16.37 23.79
CA LEU A 286 49.37 17.46 23.31
C LEU A 286 49.84 18.37 24.46
N LYS A 287 48.94 18.76 25.37
CA LYS A 287 49.24 19.61 26.54
C LYS A 287 50.22 18.96 27.53
N ARG A 288 50.28 17.62 27.57
CA ARG A 288 51.17 16.86 28.47
C ARG A 288 52.56 16.61 27.88
N LEU A 289 52.79 16.91 26.60
CA LEU A 289 54.10 16.75 25.98
C LEU A 289 55.09 17.80 26.51
N ASP A 290 56.28 17.35 26.91
CA ASP A 290 57.38 18.22 27.30
C ASP A 290 58.28 18.49 26.10
N PHE A 291 58.30 19.73 25.63
CA PHE A 291 59.09 20.18 24.47
C PHE A 291 60.54 20.52 24.85
N HIS A 292 61.18 19.65 25.63
CA HIS A 292 62.59 19.79 25.99
C HIS A 292 63.50 19.13 24.95
N LEU A 293 64.69 19.71 24.70
CA LEU A 293 65.73 19.14 23.81
C LEU A 293 66.20 17.72 24.17
N ARG A 294 65.76 17.17 25.32
CA ARG A 294 66.09 15.81 25.78
C ARG A 294 65.08 14.77 25.28
N HIS A 295 63.97 15.22 24.70
CA HIS A 295 62.87 14.39 24.22
C HIS A 295 62.45 14.81 22.80
N PRO A 296 63.34 14.74 21.80
CA PRO A 296 63.01 15.12 20.42
C PRO A 296 61.83 14.31 19.84
N ASP A 297 61.61 13.09 20.32
CA ASP A 297 60.48 12.23 19.94
C ASP A 297 59.12 12.87 20.27
N ASN A 298 59.05 13.76 21.27
CA ASN A 298 57.83 14.49 21.62
C ASN A 298 57.41 15.46 20.49
N VAL A 299 58.34 15.94 19.68
CA VAL A 299 58.03 16.80 18.52
C VAL A 299 57.32 15.98 17.44
N ALA A 300 57.79 14.76 17.17
CA ALA A 300 57.14 13.85 16.23
C ALA A 300 55.74 13.43 16.72
N LEU A 301 55.60 13.12 18.02
CA LEU A 301 54.30 12.85 18.64
C LEU A 301 53.35 14.05 18.56
N ALA A 302 53.84 15.27 18.79
CA ALA A 302 53.03 16.48 18.65
C ALA A 302 52.56 16.68 17.21
N GLN A 303 53.45 16.47 16.23
CA GLN A 303 53.10 16.55 14.81
C GLN A 303 52.02 15.51 14.45
N ASP A 304 52.17 14.25 14.88
CA ASP A 304 51.16 13.20 14.67
C ASP A 304 49.79 13.57 15.28
N ILE A 305 49.79 14.18 16.48
CA ILE A 305 48.55 14.64 17.12
C ILE A 305 47.92 15.79 16.32
N ILE A 306 48.71 16.77 15.87
CA ILE A 306 48.23 17.90 15.07
C ILE A 306 47.64 17.41 13.74
N GLU A 307 48.33 16.51 13.03
CA GLU A 307 47.83 15.94 11.76
C GLU A 307 46.51 15.17 11.96
N LYS A 308 46.34 14.48 13.10
CA LYS A 308 45.07 13.85 13.46
C LYS A 308 43.96 14.87 13.72
N VAL A 309 44.23 15.93 14.47
CA VAL A 309 43.25 16.99 14.72
C VAL A 309 42.86 17.70 13.43
N GLU A 310 43.82 18.02 12.56
CA GLU A 310 43.54 18.64 11.26
C GLU A 310 42.68 17.74 10.36
N SER A 311 42.93 16.43 10.39
CA SER A 311 42.13 15.48 9.60
C SER A 311 40.73 15.21 10.18
N MET A 312 40.50 15.50 11.48
CA MET A 312 39.15 15.51 12.07
C MET A 312 38.25 16.61 11.53
N ARG A 313 38.81 17.71 10.99
CA ARG A 313 38.02 18.85 10.47
C ARG A 313 37.01 18.46 9.39
N ILE A 314 37.26 17.36 8.66
CA ILE A 314 36.29 16.83 7.69
C ILE A 314 34.96 16.41 8.33
N LEU A 315 34.94 16.16 9.64
CA LEU A 315 33.77 15.78 10.42
C LEU A 315 32.93 16.98 10.89
N GLU A 316 33.46 18.21 10.87
CA GLU A 316 32.76 19.45 11.30
C GLU A 316 31.39 19.60 10.61
N ARG A 317 31.28 19.15 9.35
CA ARG A 317 30.02 19.19 8.58
C ARG A 317 28.94 18.24 9.11
N SER A 318 29.33 17.20 9.82
CA SER A 318 28.45 16.16 10.35
C SER A 318 28.26 16.30 11.87
N VAL A 319 29.23 16.89 12.56
CA VAL A 319 29.24 17.16 14.00
C VAL A 319 29.78 18.58 14.22
N PRO A 320 28.90 19.60 14.24
CA PRO A 320 29.30 21.00 14.36
C PRO A 320 30.01 21.32 15.68
N ASP A 321 29.71 20.58 16.74
CA ASP A 321 30.26 20.76 18.09
C ASP A 321 31.76 20.35 18.21
N LEU A 322 32.42 20.05 17.08
CA LEU A 322 33.85 19.77 16.99
C LEU A 322 34.71 21.04 16.72
N GLU A 323 34.11 22.20 16.46
CA GLU A 323 34.80 23.51 16.36
C GLU A 323 35.38 23.99 17.71
#